data_AF-A0A076LMA5-F1
#
_entry.id   AF-A0A076LMA5-F1
#
_cell.length_a   1.000
_cell.length_b   1.000
_cell.length_c   1.000
_cell.angle_alpha   90.00
_cell.angle_beta   90.00
_cell.angle_gamma   90.00
#
_symmetry.space_group_name_H-M   'P 1'
#
loop_
_entity.id
_entity.type
_entity.pdbx_description
1 polymer ?
#
loop_
_entity_poly.entity_id
_entity_poly.type
_entity_poly.pdbx_seq_one_letter_code
_entity_poly.pdbx_strand_id
1 'polypeptide(L)'
;MNLFLKRNVESFLMAINENEVCNNNDVFFVVKSNLFDLFIEGDADGGVFFTYSIGYRCDNLVKFLSELSPERINGFIIHVFIYRENLCICYQIDDLSSRYEKLLLMNHNKIKSIIERLCR
;
A
#
# COMPACT_ATOMS: atom_id res chain seq x y z
N MET A 1 -10.08 -9.86 9.83
CA MET A 1 -9.38 -10.35 8.62
C MET A 1 -9.46 -11.87 8.49
N ASN A 2 -9.85 -12.37 7.31
CA ASN A 2 -9.86 -13.81 6.98
C ASN A 2 -8.44 -14.41 7.11
N LEU A 3 -8.30 -15.64 7.63
CA LEU A 3 -7.02 -16.33 7.80
C LEU A 3 -6.24 -16.45 6.47
N PHE A 4 -6.92 -16.62 5.35
CA PHE A 4 -6.31 -16.63 4.02
C PHE A 4 -5.60 -15.31 3.72
N LEU A 5 -6.28 -14.19 3.93
CA LEU A 5 -5.74 -12.85 3.72
C LEU A 5 -4.59 -12.54 4.64
N LYS A 6 -4.74 -12.90 5.93
CA LYS A 6 -3.69 -12.76 6.92
C LYS A 6 -2.38 -13.42 6.46
N ARG A 7 -2.46 -14.69 6.04
CA ARG A 7 -1.29 -15.45 5.57
C ARG A 7 -0.65 -14.82 4.33
N ASN A 8 -1.45 -14.38 3.37
CA ASN A 8 -0.90 -13.74 2.17
C ASN A 8 -0.23 -12.40 2.50
N VAL A 9 -0.78 -11.63 3.44
CA VAL A 9 -0.16 -10.38 3.92
C VAL A 9 1.16 -10.67 4.63
N GLU A 10 1.19 -11.67 5.52
CA GLU A 10 2.43 -12.10 6.20
C GLU A 10 3.49 -12.57 5.20
N SER A 11 3.13 -13.39 4.20
CA SER A 11 4.04 -13.82 3.14
C SER A 11 4.55 -12.63 2.31
N PHE A 12 3.68 -11.68 1.97
CA PHE A 12 4.05 -10.45 1.30
C PHE A 12 5.04 -9.62 2.12
N LEU A 13 4.81 -9.47 3.43
CA LEU A 13 5.70 -8.74 4.34
C LEU A 13 7.08 -9.39 4.42
N MET A 14 7.13 -10.73 4.52
CA MET A 14 8.40 -11.48 4.45
C MET A 14 9.13 -11.25 3.13
N ALA A 15 8.41 -11.12 2.02
CA ALA A 15 9.00 -10.93 0.69
C ALA A 15 9.60 -9.53 0.48
N ILE A 16 9.02 -8.48 1.04
CA ILE A 16 9.55 -7.11 0.89
C ILE A 16 10.72 -6.81 1.82
N ASN A 17 10.92 -7.61 2.88
CA ASN A 17 12.06 -7.52 3.81
C ASN A 17 12.28 -6.09 4.38
N GLU A 18 11.18 -5.36 4.62
CA GLU A 18 11.18 -4.03 5.22
C GLU A 18 10.89 -4.13 6.72
N ASN A 19 11.35 -3.17 7.53
CA ASN A 19 11.19 -3.21 8.98
C ASN A 19 9.71 -3.08 9.37
N GLU A 20 9.14 -4.16 9.89
CA GLU A 20 7.74 -4.27 10.30
C GLU A 20 7.54 -3.87 11.77
N VAL A 21 6.49 -3.11 12.04
CA VAL A 21 5.95 -2.87 13.38
C VAL A 21 4.47 -3.29 13.40
N CYS A 22 4.15 -4.32 14.17
CA CYS A 22 2.77 -4.71 14.49
C CYS A 22 2.13 -3.73 15.47
N ASN A 23 0.89 -3.31 15.22
CA ASN A 23 0.10 -2.51 16.16
C ASN A 23 -1.27 -3.15 16.39
N ASN A 24 -1.82 -3.06 17.61
CA ASN A 24 -3.02 -3.82 18.00
C ASN A 24 -4.36 -3.06 17.84
N ASN A 25 -4.33 -1.81 17.36
CA ASN A 25 -5.50 -0.92 17.34
C ASN A 25 -5.88 -0.54 15.90
N ASP A 26 -6.43 -1.46 15.12
CA ASP A 26 -6.98 -1.25 13.76
C ASP A 26 -5.98 -1.30 12.58
N VAL A 27 -4.72 -0.91 12.79
CA VAL A 27 -3.64 -1.10 11.80
C VAL A 27 -2.91 -2.41 12.08
N PHE A 28 -3.01 -3.40 11.20
CA PHE A 28 -2.38 -4.71 11.42
C PHE A 28 -0.86 -4.63 11.27
N PHE A 29 -0.37 -3.86 10.30
CA PHE A 29 1.05 -3.76 10.01
C PHE A 29 1.45 -2.35 9.58
N VAL A 30 2.56 -1.87 10.12
CA VAL A 30 3.25 -0.66 9.65
C VAL A 30 4.61 -1.06 9.13
N VAL A 31 4.90 -0.71 7.89
CA VAL A 31 6.19 -0.91 7.26
C VAL A 31 6.84 0.45 7.08
N LYS A 32 8.02 0.63 7.69
CA LYS A 32 8.75 1.90 7.68
C LYS A 32 9.84 1.89 6.61
N SER A 33 9.82 2.87 5.71
CA SER A 33 10.85 3.12 4.70
C SER A 33 11.32 4.58 4.75
N ASN A 34 12.47 4.86 4.15
CA ASN A 34 13.04 6.22 4.12
C ASN A 34 12.22 7.19 3.25
N LEU A 35 11.40 6.66 2.34
CA LEU A 35 10.66 7.46 1.35
C LEU A 35 9.15 7.46 1.58
N PHE A 36 8.63 6.46 2.28
CA PHE A 36 7.21 6.31 2.57
C PHE A 36 7.01 5.41 3.80
N ASP A 37 5.84 5.53 4.40
CA ASP A 37 5.31 4.53 5.31
C ASP A 37 4.20 3.74 4.61
N LEU A 38 4.15 2.43 4.79
CA LEU A 38 3.05 1.58 4.32
C LEU A 38 2.24 1.08 5.51
N PHE A 39 0.95 1.36 5.49
CA PHE A 39 -0.02 0.88 6.47
C PHE A 39 -0.87 -0.22 5.83
N ILE A 40 -1.07 -1.32 6.54
CA ILE A 40 -1.93 -2.42 6.11
C ILE A 40 -3.04 -2.60 7.14
N GLU A 41 -4.27 -2.37 6.69
CA GLU A 41 -5.48 -2.34 7.51
C GLU A 41 -6.48 -3.36 6.96
N GLY A 42 -7.26 -4.00 7.82
CA GLY A 42 -8.31 -4.92 7.42
C GLY A 42 -9.64 -4.44 7.96
N ASP A 43 -10.69 -4.49 7.14
CA ASP A 43 -12.03 -4.13 7.61
C ASP A 43 -12.78 -5.31 8.27
N ALA A 44 -13.99 -5.02 8.74
CA ALA A 44 -14.91 -5.98 9.32
C ALA A 44 -15.47 -6.97 8.28
N ASP A 45 -15.55 -6.57 7.01
CA ASP A 45 -16.11 -7.36 5.91
C ASP A 45 -15.06 -8.30 5.27
N GLY A 46 -13.81 -8.22 5.73
CA GLY A 46 -12.71 -9.07 5.30
C GLY A 46 -11.90 -8.50 4.15
N GLY A 47 -12.07 -7.24 3.76
CA GLY A 47 -11.16 -6.51 2.89
C GLY A 47 -9.81 -6.20 3.55
N VAL A 48 -8.81 -5.92 2.72
CA VAL A 48 -7.50 -5.43 3.16
C VAL A 48 -7.13 -4.20 2.35
N PHE A 49 -6.81 -3.13 3.05
CA PHE A 49 -6.38 -1.85 2.53
C PHE A 49 -4.89 -1.68 2.71
N PHE A 50 -4.27 -1.09 1.72
CA PHE A 50 -2.86 -0.77 1.71
C PHE A 50 -2.72 0.73 1.47
N THR A 51 -2.20 1.43 2.46
CA THR A 51 -2.07 2.90 2.43
C THR A 51 -0.61 3.29 2.40
N TYR A 52 -0.18 3.89 1.31
CA TYR A 52 1.12 4.54 1.20
C TYR A 52 1.03 5.97 1.71
N SER A 53 1.84 6.32 2.70
CA SER A 53 2.00 7.68 3.22
C SER A 53 3.35 8.23 2.80
N ILE A 54 3.33 9.27 1.98
CA ILE A 54 4.52 9.83 1.33
C ILE A 54 4.62 11.30 1.71
N GLY A 55 5.82 11.80 2.03
CA GLY A 55 6.02 13.21 2.33
C GLY A 55 5.47 14.11 1.21
N TYR A 56 4.53 14.99 1.54
CA TYR A 56 3.77 15.74 0.55
C TYR A 56 4.65 16.78 -0.15
N ARG A 57 4.66 16.73 -1.49
CA ARG A 57 5.20 17.78 -2.36
C ARG A 57 4.17 18.11 -3.43
N CYS A 58 3.60 19.32 -3.37
CA CYS A 58 2.60 19.83 -4.32
C CYS A 58 2.97 19.54 -5.78
N ASP A 59 4.23 19.80 -6.14
CA ASP A 59 4.72 19.76 -7.53
C ASP A 59 4.68 18.36 -8.15
N ASN A 60 4.58 17.32 -7.34
CA ASN A 60 4.61 15.93 -7.77
C ASN A 60 3.24 15.25 -7.72
N LEU A 61 2.21 15.88 -7.12
CA LEU A 61 0.90 15.25 -6.92
C LEU A 61 0.26 14.80 -8.24
N VAL A 62 0.18 15.69 -9.23
CA VAL A 62 -0.45 15.39 -10.53
C VAL A 62 0.30 14.28 -11.26
N LYS A 63 1.65 14.32 -11.23
CA LYS A 63 2.48 13.26 -11.82
C LYS A 63 2.24 11.92 -11.12
N PHE A 64 2.22 11.92 -9.79
CA PHE A 64 1.98 10.74 -8.98
C PHE A 64 0.64 10.08 -9.34
N LEU A 65 -0.45 10.86 -9.34
CA LEU A 65 -1.78 10.37 -9.69
C LEU A 65 -1.87 9.85 -11.12
N SER A 66 -1.18 10.50 -12.07
CA SER A 66 -1.14 10.01 -13.46
C SER A 66 -0.46 8.65 -13.62
N GLU A 67 0.49 8.34 -12.73
CA GLU A 67 1.24 7.09 -12.78
C GLU A 67 0.58 5.95 -12.02
N LEU A 68 -0.28 6.27 -11.06
CA LEU A 68 -1.12 5.32 -10.34
C LEU A 68 -2.40 4.92 -11.10
N SER A 69 -2.53 5.26 -12.40
CA SER A 69 -3.79 4.99 -13.12
C SER A 69 -4.22 3.52 -12.98
N PRO A 70 -5.54 3.22 -12.95
CA PRO A 70 -6.05 1.85 -12.78
C PRO A 70 -5.52 0.84 -13.83
N GLU A 71 -5.05 1.33 -14.98
CA GLU A 71 -4.41 0.50 -16.01
C GLU A 71 -3.02 0.00 -15.60
N ARG A 72 -2.39 0.65 -14.61
CA ARG A 72 -1.01 0.42 -14.18
C ARG A 72 -0.91 -0.36 -12.87
N ILE A 73 -1.94 -0.35 -12.03
CA ILE A 73 -1.99 -1.00 -10.72
C ILE A 73 -3.11 -2.02 -10.70
N ASN A 74 -2.89 -3.18 -10.07
CA ASN A 74 -3.95 -4.17 -9.92
C ASN A 74 -4.87 -3.77 -8.75
N GLY A 75 -6.18 -3.67 -8.96
CA GLY A 75 -7.13 -3.27 -7.92
C GLY A 75 -7.58 -1.82 -8.06
N PHE A 76 -8.08 -1.26 -6.96
CA PHE A 76 -8.78 0.03 -6.96
C PHE A 76 -8.15 1.00 -5.97
N ILE A 77 -7.94 2.24 -6.41
CA ILE A 77 -7.66 3.35 -5.49
C ILE A 77 -8.96 3.67 -4.77
N ILE A 78 -8.98 3.51 -3.46
CA ILE A 78 -10.15 3.78 -2.62
C ILE A 78 -10.17 5.25 -2.23
N HIS A 79 -9.04 5.75 -1.71
CA HIS A 79 -8.91 7.12 -1.24
C HIS A 79 -7.55 7.72 -1.54
N VAL A 80 -7.55 9.01 -1.85
CA VAL A 80 -6.36 9.87 -1.87
C VAL A 80 -6.65 11.06 -0.97
N PHE A 81 -5.83 11.28 0.05
CA PHE A 81 -6.03 12.36 1.02
C PHE A 81 -4.70 12.86 1.57
N ILE A 82 -4.72 14.04 2.21
CA ILE A 82 -3.54 14.61 2.87
C ILE A 82 -3.73 14.50 4.39
N TYR A 83 -2.74 13.97 5.10
CA TYR A 83 -2.75 13.86 6.56
C TYR A 83 -1.38 14.19 7.14
N ARG A 84 -1.32 15.17 8.07
CA ARG A 84 -0.09 15.61 8.76
C ARG A 84 1.11 15.73 7.80
N GLU A 85 0.93 16.50 6.73
CA GLU A 85 1.94 16.76 5.69
C GLU A 85 2.32 15.57 4.81
N ASN A 86 1.57 14.47 4.84
CA ASN A 86 1.76 13.33 3.96
C ASN A 86 0.62 13.19 2.96
N LEU A 87 0.97 12.83 1.72
CA LEU A 87 0.02 12.31 0.75
C LEU A 87 -0.23 10.83 1.08
N CYS A 88 -1.47 10.51 1.41
CA CYS A 88 -1.92 9.16 1.68
C CYS A 88 -2.69 8.61 0.50
N ILE A 89 -2.32 7.41 0.07
CA ILE A 89 -2.90 6.74 -1.09
C ILE A 89 -3.27 5.34 -0.67
N CYS A 90 -4.57 5.13 -0.54
CA CYS A 90 -5.17 3.88 -0.11
C CYS A 90 -5.67 3.11 -1.34
N TYR A 91 -5.26 1.86 -1.46
CA TYR A 91 -5.78 0.95 -2.47
C TYR A 91 -6.19 -0.39 -1.86
N GLN A 92 -7.06 -1.09 -2.59
CA GLN A 92 -7.54 -2.42 -2.28
C GLN A 92 -7.35 -3.32 -3.51
N ILE A 93 -7.07 -4.60 -3.28
CA ILE A 93 -7.04 -5.62 -4.33
C ILE A 93 -8.27 -6.51 -4.15
N ASP A 94 -9.16 -6.52 -5.15
CA ASP A 94 -10.41 -7.28 -5.10
C ASP A 94 -10.23 -8.78 -5.46
N ASP A 95 -9.07 -9.15 -6.04
CA ASP A 95 -8.79 -10.52 -6.48
C ASP A 95 -8.25 -11.40 -5.34
N LEU A 96 -9.14 -12.01 -4.54
CA LEU A 96 -8.79 -12.95 -3.48
C LEU A 96 -8.40 -14.37 -3.97
N SER A 97 -7.90 -14.51 -5.20
CA SER A 97 -7.43 -15.81 -5.72
C SER A 97 -6.10 -16.26 -5.10
N SER A 98 -5.65 -17.47 -5.47
CA SER A 98 -4.33 -18.01 -5.09
C SER A 98 -3.14 -17.17 -5.57
N ARG A 99 -3.35 -16.13 -6.37
CA ARG A 99 -2.32 -15.20 -6.85
C ARG A 99 -2.24 -13.91 -6.04
N TYR A 100 -3.03 -13.75 -4.97
CA TYR A 100 -3.14 -12.52 -4.22
C TYR A 100 -1.79 -11.97 -3.73
N GLU A 101 -0.95 -12.80 -3.09
CA GLU A 101 0.41 -12.41 -2.67
C GLU A 101 1.25 -11.85 -3.84
N LYS A 102 1.19 -12.48 -5.01
CA LYS A 102 1.93 -12.04 -6.19
C LYS A 102 1.43 -10.68 -6.69
N LEU A 103 0.12 -10.43 -6.62
CA LEU A 103 -0.47 -9.15 -6.98
C LEU A 103 -0.04 -8.04 -6.00
N LEU A 104 -0.01 -8.35 -4.70
CA LEU A 104 0.51 -7.44 -3.68
C LEU A 104 1.95 -7.03 -3.97
N LEU A 105 2.82 -8.03 -4.23
CA LEU A 105 4.23 -7.77 -4.52
C LEU A 105 4.41 -6.95 -5.81
N MET A 106 3.65 -7.26 -6.86
CA MET A 106 3.68 -6.50 -8.11
C MET A 106 3.25 -5.04 -7.91
N ASN A 107 2.17 -4.80 -7.17
CA ASN A 107 1.72 -3.43 -6.87
C ASN A 107 2.73 -2.69 -6.02
N HIS A 108 3.25 -3.33 -4.98
CA HIS A 108 4.22 -2.71 -4.10
C HIS A 108 5.46 -2.25 -4.85
N ASN A 109 6.04 -3.12 -5.69
CA ASN A 109 7.22 -2.78 -6.48
C ASN A 109 6.96 -1.64 -7.47
N LYS A 110 5.77 -1.59 -8.08
CA LYS A 110 5.38 -0.50 -8.98
C LYS A 110 5.23 0.82 -8.22
N ILE A 111 4.46 0.83 -7.13
CA ILE A 111 4.22 2.05 -6.34
C ILE A 111 5.53 2.55 -5.74
N LYS A 112 6.35 1.65 -5.18
CA LYS A 112 7.69 1.97 -4.68
C LYS A 112 8.56 2.62 -5.77
N SER A 113 8.59 2.06 -6.98
CA SER A 113 9.35 2.63 -8.09
C SER A 113 8.86 4.03 -8.50
N ILE A 114 7.54 4.27 -8.47
CA ILE A 114 6.94 5.59 -8.72
C ILE A 114 7.38 6.59 -7.64
N ILE A 115 7.29 6.20 -6.36
CA ILE A 115 7.73 7.03 -5.22
C ILE A 115 9.22 7.36 -5.34
N GLU A 116 10.06 6.36 -5.57
CA GLU A 116 11.51 6.55 -5.72
C GLU A 116 11.88 7.50 -6.86
N ARG A 117 11.11 7.49 -7.95
CA ARG A 117 11.35 8.39 -9.09
C ARG A 117 10.89 9.82 -8.84
N LEU A 118 9.77 9.99 -8.14
CA LEU A 118 9.15 11.30 -7.94
C LEU A 118 9.62 12.03 -6.69
N CYS A 119 10.12 11.30 -5.68
CA CYS A 119 10.52 11.88 -4.39
C CYS A 119 12.04 12.05 -4.20
N ARG A 120 12.86 11.59 -5.16
CA ARG A 120 14.28 11.96 -5.28
C ARG A 120 14.40 13.35 -5.90
#